data_AF-A0A2V7MZB8-F1
#
_entry.id   AF-A0A2V7MZB8-F1
#
_cell.length_a   1.000
_cell.length_b   1.000
_cell.length_c   1.000
_cell.angle_alpha   90.00
_cell.angle_beta   90.00
_cell.angle_gamma   90.00
#
_symmetry.space_group_name_H-M   'P 1'
#
loop_
_entity.id
_entity.type
_entity.pdbx_description
1 polymer ?
#
loop_
_entity_poly.entity_id
_entity_poly.type
_entity_poly.pdbx_seq_one_letter_code
_entity_poly.pdbx_strand_id
1 'polypeptide(L)'
;LPAGELSWEDAVHGRISFKGEDIRDFVILRSDRSPLYNFAVVVDDIDMQITHVLRGDDHISNTPKQLAVYRALGASLPIFGHVPMIHGPDGKKLSKRHGATAVGDYQHLGILPEAMRNFLALLGWSPGGDREIMSIEELRNLFSLDGTLKKPSVFDTTKLEWMNGQYLTAKSAEELYPLVQPELAKLGLNGTRDAALRAITAVKTRSRTTLDVARQVAVRLDERFVTLDEKAKKEIARDPTGYHAALAASVVALGNAEWTHEGLETALRNLAEERNVPAGKVFQPIRIALTGGTVSEPVNELLMVVGKEAALRRLEGASLT
;
A
#
# COMPACT_ATOMS: atom_id res chain seq x y z
N LEU A 1 23.50 30.44 -29.23
CA LEU A 1 23.51 30.62 -27.75
C LEU A 1 24.67 31.53 -27.38
N PRO A 2 24.60 32.35 -26.31
CA PRO A 2 25.72 33.22 -25.95
C PRO A 2 26.95 32.37 -25.59
N ALA A 3 28.12 32.78 -26.06
CA ALA A 3 29.39 32.17 -25.64
C ALA A 3 29.61 32.41 -24.13
N GLY A 4 30.31 31.48 -23.47
CA GLY A 4 30.57 31.53 -22.04
C GLY A 4 29.74 30.55 -21.20
N GLU A 5 29.75 30.74 -19.89
CA GLU A 5 29.15 29.81 -18.94
C GLU A 5 27.63 30.01 -18.81
N LEU A 6 26.88 28.92 -18.98
CA LEU A 6 25.46 28.81 -18.63
C LEU A 6 25.36 27.96 -17.36
N SER A 7 25.43 28.62 -16.22
CA SER A 7 25.39 28.00 -14.89
C SER A 7 24.20 28.47 -14.06
N TRP A 8 23.78 27.61 -13.14
CA TRP A 8 22.78 27.89 -12.10
C TRP A 8 23.07 27.09 -10.85
N GLU A 9 22.55 27.55 -9.72
CA GLU A 9 22.54 26.79 -8.46
C GLU A 9 21.27 25.96 -8.40
N ASP A 10 21.39 24.65 -8.61
CA ASP A 10 20.27 23.73 -8.52
C ASP A 10 19.94 23.42 -7.06
N ALA A 11 18.66 23.51 -6.69
CA ALA A 11 18.21 23.25 -5.33
C ALA A 11 18.46 21.80 -4.86
N VAL A 12 18.65 20.84 -5.78
CA VAL A 12 18.91 19.43 -5.46
C VAL A 12 20.37 19.06 -5.74
N HIS A 13 20.86 19.41 -6.94
CA HIS A 13 22.18 18.97 -7.39
C HIS A 13 23.32 19.96 -7.07
N GLY A 14 23.01 21.16 -6.61
CA GLY A 14 23.99 22.25 -6.42
C GLY A 14 24.37 22.91 -7.75
N ARG A 15 25.52 23.57 -7.81
CA ARG A 15 25.98 24.25 -9.03
C ARG A 15 26.09 23.29 -10.22
N ILE A 16 25.34 23.57 -11.28
CA ILE A 16 25.45 22.92 -12.59
C ILE A 16 25.90 23.96 -13.62
N SER A 17 26.74 23.54 -14.56
CA SER A 17 27.31 24.43 -15.57
C SER A 17 27.48 23.74 -16.92
N PHE A 18 27.14 24.47 -17.98
CA PHE A 18 27.37 24.09 -19.37
C PHE A 18 28.10 25.22 -20.08
N LYS A 19 28.92 24.89 -21.07
CA LYS A 19 29.49 25.90 -21.97
C LYS A 19 28.49 26.20 -23.07
N GLY A 20 28.17 27.48 -23.28
CA GLY A 20 27.23 27.90 -24.32
C GLY A 20 27.66 27.53 -25.73
N GLU A 21 28.97 27.42 -25.97
CA GLU A 21 29.54 26.97 -27.25
C GLU A 21 29.29 25.49 -27.57
N ASP A 22 29.09 24.65 -26.55
CA ASP A 22 28.78 23.23 -26.72
C ASP A 22 27.29 23.00 -27.09
N ILE A 23 26.45 24.03 -26.93
CA ILE A 23 25.02 23.95 -27.18
C ILE A 23 24.70 24.67 -28.49
N ARG A 24 24.27 23.89 -29.49
CA ARG A 24 23.84 24.42 -30.78
C ARG A 24 22.59 25.29 -30.62
N ASP A 25 22.43 26.22 -31.55
CA ASP A 25 21.16 26.94 -31.71
C ASP A 25 20.02 25.94 -31.90
N PHE A 26 18.92 26.21 -31.20
CA PHE A 26 17.75 25.35 -31.18
C PHE A 26 16.54 26.11 -31.69
N VAL A 27 15.64 25.38 -32.33
CA VAL A 27 14.40 25.93 -32.87
C VAL A 27 13.48 26.32 -31.71
N ILE A 28 12.97 27.55 -31.75
CA ILE A 28 12.01 28.06 -30.76
C ILE A 28 10.56 28.08 -31.30
N LEU A 29 10.40 28.16 -32.63
CA LEU A 29 9.11 28.19 -33.33
C LEU A 29 9.16 27.25 -34.53
N ARG A 30 8.07 26.53 -34.80
CA ARG A 30 7.88 25.82 -36.08
C ARG A 30 7.56 26.83 -37.19
N SER A 31 7.53 26.35 -38.45
CA SER A 31 7.17 27.17 -39.61
C SER A 31 5.76 27.78 -39.53
N ASP A 32 4.83 27.09 -38.85
CA ASP A 32 3.47 27.58 -38.56
C ASP A 32 3.40 28.55 -37.37
N ARG A 33 4.55 28.97 -36.82
CA ARG A 33 4.69 29.82 -35.62
C ARG A 33 4.22 29.19 -34.32
N SER A 34 3.96 27.88 -34.27
CA SER A 34 3.71 27.21 -33.00
C SER A 34 5.01 27.11 -32.17
N PRO A 35 4.97 27.46 -30.86
CA PRO A 35 6.16 27.42 -30.02
C PRO A 35 6.57 25.99 -29.69
N LEU A 36 7.88 25.79 -29.58
CA LEU A 36 8.47 24.53 -29.11
C LEU A 36 8.77 24.59 -27.61
N TYR A 37 8.88 23.41 -26.99
CA TYR A 37 8.94 23.21 -25.55
C TYR A 37 9.80 24.22 -24.78
N ASN A 38 11.08 24.39 -25.14
CA ASN A 38 12.00 25.26 -24.39
C ASN A 38 11.65 26.75 -24.47
N PHE A 39 10.93 27.18 -25.50
CA PHE A 39 10.45 28.55 -25.61
C PHE A 39 9.09 28.71 -24.92
N ALA A 40 8.15 27.81 -25.20
CA ALA A 40 6.81 27.81 -24.60
C ALA A 40 6.87 27.81 -23.07
N VAL A 41 7.62 26.86 -22.49
CA VAL A 41 7.67 26.70 -21.02
C VAL A 41 8.25 27.94 -20.33
N VAL A 42 9.25 28.59 -20.92
CA VAL A 42 9.86 29.80 -20.32
C VAL A 42 8.91 30.98 -20.39
N VAL A 43 8.22 31.15 -21.52
CA VAL A 43 7.22 32.21 -21.66
C VAL A 43 6.08 32.02 -20.65
N ASP A 44 5.58 30.79 -20.52
CA ASP A 44 4.52 30.46 -19.56
C ASP A 44 5.01 30.62 -18.11
N ASP A 45 6.23 30.17 -17.79
CA ASP A 45 6.81 30.35 -16.45
C ASP A 45 6.91 31.83 -16.05
N ILE A 46 7.29 32.70 -17.00
CA ILE A 46 7.38 34.16 -16.79
C ILE A 46 5.97 34.74 -16.58
N ASP A 47 5.03 34.42 -17.46
CA ASP A 47 3.66 34.97 -17.42
C ASP A 47 2.92 34.51 -16.15
N MET A 48 3.14 33.26 -15.73
CA MET A 48 2.59 32.68 -14.51
C MET A 48 3.40 33.00 -13.24
N GLN A 49 4.45 33.81 -13.35
CA GLN A 49 5.29 34.26 -12.22
C GLN A 49 5.88 33.09 -11.40
N ILE A 50 6.31 32.03 -12.08
CA ILE A 50 6.87 30.84 -11.42
C ILE A 50 8.16 31.21 -10.69
N THR A 51 8.23 30.86 -9.40
CA THR A 51 9.40 31.14 -8.56
C THR A 51 10.34 29.94 -8.43
N HIS A 52 9.79 28.72 -8.49
CA HIS A 52 10.53 27.47 -8.37
C HIS A 52 10.07 26.48 -9.43
N VAL A 53 10.99 25.98 -10.24
CA VAL A 53 10.75 24.94 -11.24
C VAL A 53 11.33 23.64 -10.70
N LEU A 54 10.45 22.78 -10.16
CA LEU A 54 10.79 21.44 -9.70
C LEU A 54 10.37 20.39 -10.73
N ARG A 55 11.32 19.64 -11.28
CA ARG A 55 11.06 18.66 -12.36
C ARG A 55 12.07 17.52 -12.36
N GLY A 56 11.82 16.48 -13.15
CA GLY A 56 12.74 15.36 -13.31
C GLY A 56 14.15 15.78 -13.77
N ASP A 57 15.17 15.10 -13.25
CA ASP A 57 16.59 15.33 -13.61
C ASP A 57 16.92 14.98 -15.07
N ASP A 58 16.05 14.24 -15.76
CA ASP A 58 16.09 14.06 -17.22
C ASP A 58 15.92 15.39 -17.99
N HIS A 59 15.42 16.44 -17.34
CA HIS A 59 15.32 17.78 -17.93
C HIS A 59 16.53 18.70 -17.66
N ILE A 60 17.59 18.25 -16.96
CA ILE A 60 18.78 19.08 -16.69
C ILE A 60 19.38 19.66 -17.98
N SER A 61 19.43 18.85 -19.05
CA SER A 61 19.98 19.27 -20.36
C SER A 61 19.16 20.34 -21.08
N ASN A 62 17.90 20.58 -20.66
CA ASN A 62 17.05 21.64 -21.20
C ASN A 62 17.26 22.97 -20.49
N THR A 63 17.65 22.94 -19.21
CA THR A 63 17.85 24.15 -18.38
C THR A 63 18.77 25.18 -19.03
N PRO A 64 19.98 24.88 -19.56
CA PRO A 64 20.83 25.93 -20.15
C PRO A 64 20.20 26.60 -21.38
N LYS A 65 19.36 25.89 -22.15
CA LYS A 65 18.59 26.48 -23.26
C LYS A 65 17.54 27.45 -22.73
N GLN A 66 16.85 27.07 -21.66
CA GLN A 66 15.83 27.90 -21.02
C GLN A 66 16.44 29.13 -20.36
N LEU A 67 17.58 29.00 -19.67
CA LEU A 67 18.34 30.14 -19.12
C LEU A 67 18.63 31.20 -20.17
N ALA A 68 19.00 30.77 -21.39
CA ALA A 68 19.25 31.70 -22.48
C ALA A 68 17.98 32.41 -22.96
N VAL A 69 16.82 31.74 -22.96
CA VAL A 69 15.53 32.38 -23.28
C VAL A 69 15.16 33.41 -22.21
N TYR A 70 15.24 33.06 -20.92
CA TYR A 70 15.01 34.01 -19.82
C TYR A 70 15.91 35.26 -19.95
N ARG A 71 17.21 35.05 -20.18
CA ARG A 71 18.17 36.15 -20.38
C ARG A 71 17.82 37.00 -21.61
N ALA A 72 17.43 36.37 -22.72
CA ALA A 72 17.03 37.08 -23.93
C ALA A 72 15.76 37.92 -23.75
N LEU A 73 14.84 37.46 -22.90
CA LEU A 73 13.61 38.18 -22.54
C LEU A 73 13.82 39.19 -21.40
N GLY A 74 15.03 39.28 -20.83
CA GLY A 74 15.33 40.17 -19.70
C GLY A 74 14.62 39.78 -18.41
N ALA A 75 14.17 38.54 -18.27
CA ALA A 75 13.43 38.05 -17.12
C ALA A 75 14.36 37.45 -16.04
N SER A 76 13.94 37.55 -14.78
CA SER A 76 14.61 36.88 -13.66
C SER A 76 14.49 35.37 -13.76
N LEU A 77 15.53 34.65 -13.35
CA LEU A 77 15.50 33.19 -13.31
C LEU A 77 14.71 32.69 -12.09
N PRO A 78 13.85 31.67 -12.24
CA PRO A 78 13.34 30.93 -11.09
C PRO A 78 14.46 30.10 -10.46
N ILE A 79 14.20 29.60 -9.26
CA ILE A 79 15.03 28.55 -8.66
C ILE A 79 14.71 27.23 -9.38
N PHE A 80 15.72 26.56 -9.90
CA PHE A 80 15.57 25.23 -10.49
C PHE A 80 15.91 24.16 -9.46
N GLY A 81 15.11 23.09 -9.41
CA GLY A 81 15.41 21.89 -8.64
C GLY A 81 15.11 20.64 -9.46
N HIS A 82 16.13 19.83 -9.70
CA HIS A 82 15.99 18.63 -10.50
C HIS A 82 15.87 17.39 -9.60
N VAL A 83 14.68 16.82 -9.52
CA VAL A 83 14.38 15.64 -8.68
C VAL A 83 14.76 14.37 -9.43
N PRO A 84 15.49 13.41 -8.81
CA PRO A 84 15.91 12.20 -9.48
C PRO A 84 14.76 11.36 -10.03
N MET A 85 14.97 10.71 -11.17
CA MET A 85 14.02 9.73 -11.69
C MET A 85 13.75 8.59 -10.70
N ILE A 86 12.52 8.08 -10.71
CA ILE A 86 12.16 6.84 -10.03
C ILE A 86 12.62 5.65 -10.89
N HIS A 87 13.25 4.67 -10.25
CA HIS A 87 13.70 3.43 -10.86
C HIS A 87 12.76 2.27 -10.54
N GLY A 88 12.68 1.30 -11.43
CA GLY A 88 12.06 0.01 -11.16
C GLY A 88 12.97 -0.88 -10.29
N PRO A 89 12.48 -2.05 -9.87
CA PRO A 89 13.26 -3.03 -9.11
C PRO A 89 14.52 -3.52 -9.85
N ASP A 90 14.54 -3.40 -11.18
CA ASP A 90 15.69 -3.72 -12.04
C ASP A 90 16.76 -2.62 -12.07
N GLY A 91 16.56 -1.54 -11.31
CA GLY A 91 17.46 -0.39 -11.23
C GLY A 91 17.44 0.52 -12.46
N LYS A 92 16.56 0.27 -13.44
CA LYS A 92 16.38 1.14 -14.61
C LYS A 92 15.27 2.15 -14.38
N LYS A 93 15.25 3.24 -15.16
CA LYS A 93 14.16 4.22 -15.14
C LYS A 93 12.80 3.51 -15.27
N LEU A 94 11.92 3.76 -14.30
CA LEU A 94 10.58 3.19 -14.28
C LEU A 94 9.86 3.65 -15.55
N SER A 95 9.39 2.70 -16.35
CA SER A 95 8.71 2.98 -17.61
C SER A 95 7.47 2.11 -17.77
N LYS A 96 6.51 2.59 -18.58
CA LYS A 96 5.27 1.87 -18.88
C LYS A 96 5.51 0.46 -19.45
N ARG A 97 6.68 0.21 -20.04
CA ARG A 97 7.06 -1.10 -20.59
C ARG A 97 7.51 -2.12 -19.52
N HIS A 98 7.85 -1.65 -18.31
CA HIS A 98 8.32 -2.47 -17.20
C HIS A 98 7.35 -2.48 -16.00
N GLY A 99 6.06 -2.25 -16.25
CA GLY A 99 5.03 -2.31 -15.20
C GLY A 99 4.75 -0.98 -14.50
N ALA A 100 5.02 0.18 -15.13
CA ALA A 100 4.49 1.45 -14.63
C ALA A 100 2.98 1.51 -14.85
N THR A 101 2.26 0.98 -13.87
CA THR A 101 0.82 1.13 -13.65
C THR A 101 0.49 2.60 -13.45
N ALA A 102 -0.59 3.13 -14.06
CA ALA A 102 -0.96 4.52 -13.82
C ALA A 102 -1.22 4.70 -12.32
N VAL A 103 -0.89 5.86 -11.74
CA VAL A 103 -1.11 6.09 -10.29
C VAL A 103 -2.56 5.79 -9.90
N GLY A 104 -3.51 6.15 -10.78
CA GLY A 104 -4.93 5.87 -10.61
C GLY A 104 -5.27 4.37 -10.57
N ASP A 105 -4.53 3.49 -11.23
CA ASP A 105 -4.84 2.06 -11.28
C ASP A 105 -4.60 1.37 -9.93
N TYR A 106 -3.71 1.91 -9.07
CA TYR A 106 -3.45 1.36 -7.73
C TYR A 106 -4.68 1.39 -6.82
N GLN A 107 -5.65 2.26 -7.09
CA GLN A 107 -6.93 2.26 -6.36
C GLN A 107 -7.66 0.93 -6.56
N HIS A 108 -7.56 0.33 -7.76
CA HIS A 108 -8.17 -0.96 -8.10
C HIS A 108 -7.41 -2.14 -7.50
N LEU A 109 -6.19 -1.92 -7.02
CA LEU A 109 -5.40 -2.89 -6.25
C LEU A 109 -5.68 -2.77 -4.74
N GLY A 110 -6.55 -1.85 -4.32
CA GLY A 110 -6.92 -1.63 -2.93
C GLY A 110 -5.87 -0.86 -2.11
N ILE A 111 -5.06 -0.03 -2.79
CA ILE A 111 -4.16 0.92 -2.14
C ILE A 111 -4.92 2.19 -1.79
N LEU A 112 -4.79 2.63 -0.54
CA LEU A 112 -5.38 3.85 -0.03
C LEU A 112 -4.66 5.08 -0.59
N PRO A 113 -5.38 6.17 -0.92
CA PRO A 113 -4.76 7.37 -1.47
C PRO A 113 -3.76 8.02 -0.50
N GLU A 114 -3.97 7.91 0.81
CA GLU A 114 -3.04 8.42 1.81
C GLU A 114 -1.72 7.64 1.85
N ALA A 115 -1.80 6.30 1.74
CA ALA A 115 -0.63 5.45 1.65
C ALA A 115 0.16 5.71 0.37
N MET A 116 -0.51 5.81 -0.78
CA MET A 116 0.12 6.13 -2.06
C MET A 116 0.83 7.49 -2.00
N ARG A 117 0.16 8.53 -1.50
CA ARG A 117 0.75 9.87 -1.37
C ARG A 117 2.00 9.85 -0.49
N ASN A 118 1.93 9.24 0.69
CA ASN A 118 3.08 9.15 1.59
C ASN A 118 4.22 8.33 0.98
N PHE A 119 3.91 7.22 0.30
CA PHE A 119 4.91 6.41 -0.38
C PHE A 119 5.62 7.21 -1.48
N LEU A 120 4.88 7.90 -2.35
CA LEU A 120 5.44 8.75 -3.40
C LEU A 120 6.28 9.89 -2.82
N ALA A 121 5.87 10.48 -1.69
CA ALA A 121 6.66 11.51 -1.02
C ALA A 121 8.02 10.99 -0.56
N LEU A 122 8.13 9.71 -0.16
CA LEU A 122 9.40 9.10 0.24
C LEU A 122 10.27 8.68 -0.96
N LEU A 123 9.76 8.75 -2.19
CA LEU A 123 10.55 8.50 -3.40
C LEU A 123 11.30 9.76 -3.80
N GLY A 124 12.50 9.92 -3.26
CA GLY A 124 13.37 11.05 -3.56
C GLY A 124 13.34 12.17 -2.53
N TRP A 125 12.65 11.98 -1.40
CA TRP A 125 12.71 12.90 -0.26
C TRP A 125 12.72 12.13 1.06
N SER A 126 13.43 12.68 2.04
CA SER A 126 13.49 12.15 3.40
C SER A 126 13.05 13.22 4.41
N PRO A 127 12.10 12.91 5.31
CA PRO A 127 11.71 13.81 6.40
C PRO A 127 12.80 13.98 7.48
N GLY A 128 13.85 13.16 7.44
CA GLY A 128 14.77 13.00 8.56
C GLY A 128 14.15 12.17 9.69
N GLY A 129 15.00 11.50 10.47
CA GLY A 129 14.57 10.44 11.40
C GLY A 129 14.01 9.22 10.66
N ASP A 130 13.81 8.11 11.37
CA ASP A 130 13.30 6.86 10.78
C ASP A 130 11.77 6.89 10.56
N ARG A 131 11.23 8.05 10.15
CA ARG A 131 9.79 8.29 10.00
C ARG A 131 9.31 7.92 8.60
N GLU A 132 8.46 6.91 8.51
CA GLU A 132 7.93 6.43 7.23
C GLU A 132 6.42 6.64 7.06
N ILE A 133 5.66 6.68 8.16
CA ILE A 133 4.19 6.85 8.14
C ILE A 133 3.83 8.27 8.60
N MET A 134 3.18 9.03 7.72
CA MET A 134 2.90 10.46 7.90
C MET A 134 1.57 10.87 7.28
N SER A 135 0.75 11.58 8.04
CA SER A 135 -0.42 12.29 7.53
C SER A 135 -0.03 13.34 6.48
N ILE A 136 -1.04 13.82 5.72
CA ILE A 136 -0.79 14.90 4.75
C ILE A 136 -0.31 16.19 5.43
N GLU A 137 -0.79 16.49 6.64
CA GLU A 137 -0.38 17.67 7.38
C GLU A 137 1.06 17.54 7.87
N GLU A 138 1.48 16.36 8.31
CA GLU A 138 2.90 16.10 8.63
C GLU A 138 3.79 16.23 7.40
N LEU A 139 3.39 15.67 6.25
CA LEU A 139 4.13 15.83 5.00
C LEU A 139 4.27 17.32 4.63
N ARG A 140 3.19 18.10 4.73
CA ARG A 140 3.21 19.54 4.44
C ARG A 140 4.13 20.32 5.38
N ASN A 141 4.12 19.98 6.67
CA ASN A 141 4.93 20.69 7.67
C ASN A 141 6.42 20.31 7.62
N LEU A 142 6.73 19.08 7.21
CA LEU A 142 8.10 18.57 7.17
C LEU A 142 8.78 18.82 5.82
N PHE A 143 8.03 18.97 4.73
CA PHE A 143 8.60 19.08 3.40
C PHE A 143 9.56 20.27 3.26
N SER A 144 10.76 19.97 2.78
CA SER A 144 11.79 20.93 2.44
C SER A 144 12.61 20.40 1.27
N LEU A 145 13.17 21.31 0.46
CA LEU A 145 14.07 20.95 -0.64
C LEU A 145 15.40 20.36 -0.13
N ASP A 146 15.84 20.74 1.07
CA ASP A 146 17.05 20.18 1.70
C ASP A 146 16.92 18.67 1.97
N GLY A 147 15.69 18.18 2.17
CA GLY A 147 15.40 16.75 2.34
C GLY A 147 15.37 15.96 1.03
N THR A 148 15.47 16.62 -0.13
CA THR A 148 15.44 15.95 -1.43
C THR A 148 16.73 15.18 -1.67
N LEU A 149 16.58 13.89 -1.99
CA LEU A 149 17.69 12.99 -2.27
C LEU A 149 18.23 13.25 -3.66
N LYS A 150 19.55 13.12 -3.85
CA LYS A 150 20.22 13.26 -5.15
C LYS A 150 20.25 11.97 -5.97
N LYS A 151 19.95 10.83 -5.35
CA LYS A 151 19.99 9.51 -5.99
C LYS A 151 18.58 9.04 -6.36
N PRO A 152 18.43 8.32 -7.49
CA PRO A 152 17.19 7.65 -7.84
C PRO A 152 16.66 6.77 -6.72
N SER A 153 15.35 6.78 -6.53
CA SER A 153 14.67 5.89 -5.59
C SER A 153 14.02 4.73 -6.34
N VAL A 154 14.05 3.54 -5.74
CA VAL A 154 13.41 2.34 -6.31
C VAL A 154 11.94 2.31 -5.90
N PHE A 155 11.06 2.09 -6.87
CA PHE A 155 9.65 1.81 -6.61
C PHE A 155 9.50 0.39 -6.07
N ASP A 156 9.37 0.26 -4.76
CA ASP A 156 9.17 -1.01 -4.07
C ASP A 156 7.69 -1.23 -3.70
N THR A 157 7.02 -2.12 -4.45
CA THR A 157 5.63 -2.49 -4.21
C THR A 157 5.42 -3.16 -2.85
N THR A 158 6.41 -3.91 -2.35
CA THR A 158 6.33 -4.57 -1.04
C THR A 158 6.28 -3.52 0.07
N LYS A 159 7.11 -2.48 -0.05
CA LYS A 159 7.09 -1.33 0.86
C LYS A 159 5.76 -0.58 0.78
N LEU A 160 5.24 -0.34 -0.42
CA LEU A 160 3.94 0.30 -0.62
C LEU A 160 2.81 -0.49 0.07
N GLU A 161 2.75 -1.80 -0.12
CA GLU A 161 1.76 -2.67 0.53
C GLU A 161 1.92 -2.71 2.05
N TRP A 162 3.16 -2.72 2.55
CA TRP A 162 3.42 -2.61 3.98
C TRP A 162 2.90 -1.30 4.55
N MET A 163 3.22 -0.16 3.91
CA MET A 163 2.73 1.16 4.30
C MET A 163 1.21 1.19 4.26
N ASN A 164 0.59 0.69 3.19
CA ASN A 164 -0.86 0.61 3.06
C ASN A 164 -1.50 -0.16 4.22
N GLY A 165 -0.87 -1.26 4.67
CA GLY A 165 -1.28 -1.98 5.88
C GLY A 165 -1.26 -1.14 7.16
N GLN A 166 -0.32 -0.21 7.31
CA GLN A 166 -0.29 0.73 8.45
C GLN A 166 -1.50 1.68 8.40
N TYR A 167 -1.83 2.20 7.22
CA TYR A 167 -3.00 3.06 7.02
C TYR A 167 -4.33 2.32 7.22
N LEU A 168 -4.42 1.06 6.75
CA LEU A 168 -5.58 0.20 7.00
C LEU A 168 -5.75 -0.04 8.51
N THR A 169 -4.66 -0.31 9.22
CA THR A 169 -4.66 -0.52 10.68
C THR A 169 -5.16 0.72 11.42
N ALA A 170 -4.73 1.91 10.99
CA ALA A 170 -5.10 3.18 11.64
C ALA A 170 -6.57 3.57 11.41
N LYS A 171 -7.17 3.25 10.27
CA LYS A 171 -8.57 3.60 9.95
C LYS A 171 -9.58 2.79 10.76
N SER A 172 -10.71 3.41 11.10
CA SER A 172 -11.86 2.71 11.69
C SER A 172 -12.50 1.74 10.68
N ALA A 173 -13.25 0.76 11.19
CA ALA A 173 -13.99 -0.15 10.30
C ALA A 173 -15.06 0.60 9.50
N GLU A 174 -15.62 1.65 10.09
CA GLU A 174 -16.61 2.55 9.49
C GLU A 174 -16.05 3.30 8.28
N GLU A 175 -14.82 3.79 8.39
CA GLU A 175 -14.10 4.43 7.27
C GLU A 175 -13.70 3.44 6.18
N LEU A 176 -13.37 2.19 6.54
CA LEU A 176 -12.96 1.16 5.59
C LEU A 176 -14.13 0.49 4.87
N TYR A 177 -15.29 0.38 5.53
CA TYR A 177 -16.47 -0.27 4.98
C TYR A 177 -16.84 0.19 3.56
N PRO A 178 -16.96 1.49 3.24
CA PRO A 178 -17.31 1.92 1.87
C PRO A 178 -16.25 1.55 0.82
N LEU A 179 -14.99 1.33 1.23
CA LEU A 179 -13.90 0.92 0.35
C LEU A 179 -13.87 -0.59 0.10
N VAL A 180 -14.44 -1.38 1.03
CA VAL A 180 -14.45 -2.84 1.03
C VAL A 180 -15.77 -3.39 0.49
N GLN A 181 -16.88 -2.69 0.75
CA GLN A 181 -18.24 -3.08 0.36
C GLN A 181 -18.40 -3.41 -1.13
N PRO A 182 -17.81 -2.67 -2.10
CA PRO A 182 -17.96 -3.01 -3.51
C PRO A 182 -17.41 -4.40 -3.86
N GLU A 183 -16.31 -4.81 -3.23
CA GLU A 183 -15.74 -6.14 -3.42
C GLU A 183 -16.57 -7.22 -2.73
N LEU A 184 -17.09 -6.95 -1.52
CA LEU A 184 -18.03 -7.87 -0.85
C LEU A 184 -19.29 -8.09 -1.70
N ALA A 185 -19.82 -7.04 -2.33
CA ALA A 185 -20.98 -7.13 -3.21
C ALA A 185 -20.71 -8.00 -4.45
N LYS A 186 -19.51 -7.90 -5.05
CA LYS A 186 -19.10 -8.80 -6.16
C LYS A 186 -19.02 -10.26 -5.73
N LEU A 187 -18.69 -10.51 -4.47
CA LEU A 187 -18.68 -11.85 -3.86
C LEU A 187 -20.09 -12.31 -3.42
N GLY A 188 -21.14 -11.50 -3.64
CA GLY A 188 -22.51 -11.82 -3.23
C GLY A 188 -22.76 -11.66 -1.72
N LEU A 189 -21.86 -11.00 -1.00
CA LEU A 189 -21.92 -10.79 0.44
C LEU A 189 -22.50 -9.41 0.78
N ASN A 190 -23.78 -9.22 0.46
CA ASN A 190 -24.56 -8.03 0.82
C ASN A 190 -25.18 -8.13 2.23
N GLY A 191 -24.48 -8.80 3.16
CA GLY A 191 -24.97 -9.10 4.51
C GLY A 191 -25.17 -7.86 5.38
N THR A 192 -25.44 -8.07 6.68
CA THR A 192 -25.65 -6.97 7.62
C THR A 192 -24.37 -6.14 7.78
N ARG A 193 -24.49 -4.82 7.65
CA ARG A 193 -23.38 -3.86 7.82
C ARG A 193 -22.58 -4.14 9.10
N ASP A 194 -23.27 -4.44 10.20
CA ASP A 194 -22.62 -4.69 11.50
C ASP A 194 -21.73 -5.93 11.49
N ALA A 195 -22.13 -7.01 10.78
CA ALA A 195 -21.29 -8.20 10.65
C ALA A 195 -20.03 -7.89 9.84
N ALA A 196 -20.16 -7.11 8.77
CA ALA A 196 -19.02 -6.65 7.98
C ALA A 196 -18.09 -5.74 8.79
N LEU A 197 -18.62 -4.80 9.58
CA LEU A 197 -17.79 -3.93 10.43
C LEU A 197 -16.99 -4.73 11.47
N ARG A 198 -17.62 -5.69 12.16
CA ARG A 198 -16.92 -6.59 13.10
C ARG A 198 -15.82 -7.39 12.41
N ALA A 199 -16.11 -7.95 11.23
CA ALA A 199 -15.12 -8.69 10.47
C ALA A 199 -13.97 -7.80 9.97
N ILE A 200 -14.25 -6.57 9.51
CA ILE A 200 -13.22 -5.59 9.11
C ILE A 200 -12.31 -5.27 10.30
N THR A 201 -12.88 -5.01 11.47
CA THR A 201 -12.11 -4.75 12.71
C THR A 201 -11.13 -5.89 13.02
N ALA A 202 -11.59 -7.14 12.90
CA ALA A 202 -10.78 -8.32 13.22
C ALA A 202 -9.63 -8.56 12.22
N VAL A 203 -9.77 -8.14 10.97
CA VAL A 203 -8.82 -8.47 9.88
C VAL A 203 -7.97 -7.29 9.40
N LYS A 204 -8.35 -6.03 9.66
CA LYS A 204 -7.66 -4.84 9.12
C LYS A 204 -6.19 -4.78 9.50
N THR A 205 -5.82 -5.24 10.70
CA THR A 205 -4.47 -5.12 11.27
C THR A 205 -3.44 -6.03 10.62
N ARG A 206 -3.90 -7.04 9.86
CA ARG A 206 -3.05 -7.99 9.14
C ARG A 206 -3.25 -7.98 7.64
N SER A 207 -4.10 -7.08 7.15
CA SER A 207 -4.39 -6.94 5.73
C SER A 207 -3.42 -5.96 5.08
N ARG A 208 -3.10 -6.17 3.79
CA ARG A 208 -2.23 -5.25 3.03
C ARG A 208 -2.96 -4.36 2.04
N THR A 209 -4.16 -4.75 1.61
CA THR A 209 -4.99 -3.98 0.68
C THR A 209 -6.46 -4.08 1.08
N THR A 210 -7.30 -3.17 0.58
CA THR A 210 -8.76 -3.30 0.79
C THR A 210 -9.35 -4.54 0.13
N LEU A 211 -8.72 -5.04 -0.95
CA LEU A 211 -9.09 -6.32 -1.57
C LEU A 211 -8.80 -7.50 -0.65
N ASP A 212 -7.66 -7.47 0.04
CA ASP A 212 -7.29 -8.48 1.04
C ASP A 212 -8.24 -8.43 2.25
N VAL A 213 -8.59 -7.22 2.73
CA VAL A 213 -9.64 -7.06 3.75
C VAL A 213 -10.95 -7.71 3.28
N ALA A 214 -11.41 -7.42 2.06
CA ALA A 214 -12.64 -7.98 1.50
C ALA A 214 -12.60 -9.52 1.46
N ARG A 215 -11.49 -10.10 0.99
CA ARG A 215 -11.29 -11.55 0.96
C ARG A 215 -11.34 -12.15 2.37
N GLN A 216 -10.64 -11.56 3.33
CA GLN A 216 -10.61 -12.08 4.69
C GLN A 216 -11.97 -11.94 5.38
N VAL A 217 -12.69 -10.83 5.17
CA VAL A 217 -14.07 -10.65 5.62
C VAL A 217 -14.97 -11.72 5.03
N ALA A 218 -14.86 -11.98 3.72
CA ALA A 218 -15.67 -12.99 3.03
C ALA A 218 -15.53 -14.38 3.66
N VAL A 219 -14.29 -14.78 3.98
CA VAL A 219 -13.99 -16.04 4.69
C VAL A 219 -14.69 -16.12 6.06
N ARG A 220 -14.77 -15.02 6.81
CA ARG A 220 -15.45 -15.02 8.13
C ARG A 220 -16.96 -15.10 7.97
N LEU A 221 -17.52 -14.40 6.99
CA LEU A 221 -18.96 -14.31 6.81
C LEU A 221 -19.57 -15.55 6.13
N ASP A 222 -18.83 -16.24 5.26
CA ASP A 222 -19.37 -17.35 4.47
C ASP A 222 -18.32 -18.43 4.21
N GLU A 223 -18.69 -19.68 4.52
CA GLU A 223 -17.79 -20.83 4.45
C GLU A 223 -17.38 -21.19 3.02
N ARG A 224 -18.15 -20.77 2.01
CA ARG A 224 -17.83 -21.02 0.60
C ARG A 224 -16.53 -20.37 0.15
N PHE A 225 -16.05 -19.37 0.89
CA PHE A 225 -14.77 -18.70 0.63
C PHE A 225 -13.60 -19.32 1.41
N VAL A 226 -13.85 -20.28 2.29
CA VAL A 226 -12.78 -21.00 2.99
C VAL A 226 -12.05 -21.90 2.01
N THR A 227 -10.77 -21.62 1.77
CA THR A 227 -9.90 -22.44 0.93
C THR A 227 -8.61 -22.75 1.67
N LEU A 228 -8.27 -24.04 1.77
CA LEU A 228 -7.04 -24.46 2.46
C LEU A 228 -5.79 -23.98 1.72
N ASP A 229 -4.96 -23.20 2.40
CA ASP A 229 -3.63 -22.84 1.90
C ASP A 229 -2.65 -24.02 2.03
N GLU A 230 -1.49 -23.94 1.36
CA GLU A 230 -0.49 -25.01 1.38
C GLU A 230 0.08 -25.30 2.78
N LYS A 231 0.11 -24.31 3.68
CA LYS A 231 0.56 -24.52 5.06
C LYS A 231 -0.50 -25.25 5.88
N ALA A 232 -1.78 -24.92 5.70
CA ALA A 232 -2.90 -25.57 6.35
C ALA A 232 -3.00 -27.04 5.90
N LYS A 233 -2.90 -27.32 4.60
CA LYS A 233 -2.87 -28.71 4.09
C LYS A 233 -1.72 -29.52 4.69
N LYS A 234 -0.52 -28.94 4.74
CA LYS A 234 0.66 -29.59 5.36
C LYS A 234 0.47 -29.82 6.86
N GLU A 235 -0.16 -28.89 7.56
CA GLU A 235 -0.42 -29.04 8.99
C GLU A 235 -1.45 -30.16 9.26
N ILE A 236 -2.52 -30.23 8.47
CA ILE A 236 -3.50 -31.33 8.53
C ILE A 236 -2.80 -32.67 8.23
N ALA A 237 -2.00 -32.73 7.15
CA ALA A 237 -1.34 -33.97 6.71
C ALA A 237 -0.33 -34.54 7.73
N ARG A 238 0.18 -33.73 8.66
CA ARG A 238 1.08 -34.20 9.74
C ARG A 238 0.37 -35.09 10.76
N ASP A 239 -0.89 -34.81 11.03
CA ASP A 239 -1.71 -35.54 12.01
C ASP A 239 -3.20 -35.43 11.65
N PRO A 240 -3.67 -36.13 10.61
CA PRO A 240 -5.06 -36.03 10.16
C PRO A 240 -6.04 -36.48 11.25
N THR A 241 -5.76 -37.62 11.88
CA THR A 241 -6.61 -38.17 12.95
C THR A 241 -6.70 -37.20 14.12
N GLY A 242 -5.59 -36.61 14.56
CA GLY A 242 -5.59 -35.61 15.62
C GLY A 242 -6.33 -34.33 15.23
N TYR A 243 -6.21 -33.89 13.98
CA TYR A 243 -6.96 -32.74 13.45
C TYR A 243 -8.48 -32.94 13.54
N HIS A 244 -9.01 -34.03 12.96
CA HIS A 244 -10.46 -34.31 12.99
C HIS A 244 -10.96 -34.57 14.42
N ALA A 245 -10.19 -35.32 15.22
CA ALA A 245 -10.55 -35.58 16.61
C ALA A 245 -10.56 -34.32 17.48
N ALA A 246 -9.67 -33.35 17.23
CA ALA A 246 -9.66 -32.07 17.92
C ALA A 246 -10.88 -31.20 17.54
N LEU A 247 -11.25 -31.17 16.25
CA LEU A 247 -12.44 -30.46 15.79
C LEU A 247 -13.72 -31.03 16.39
N ALA A 248 -13.92 -32.35 16.35
CA ALA A 248 -15.10 -32.99 16.92
C ALA A 248 -15.27 -32.67 18.42
N ALA A 249 -14.18 -32.68 19.18
CA ALA A 249 -14.19 -32.27 20.58
C ALA A 249 -14.51 -30.80 20.79
N SER A 250 -13.95 -29.95 19.92
CA SER A 250 -14.16 -28.50 19.97
C SER A 250 -15.63 -28.18 19.74
N VAL A 251 -16.32 -28.89 18.84
CA VAL A 251 -17.77 -28.75 18.62
C VAL A 251 -18.55 -29.01 19.93
N VAL A 252 -18.23 -30.09 20.64
CA VAL A 252 -18.89 -30.42 21.93
C VAL A 252 -18.61 -29.37 23.00
N ALA A 253 -17.33 -29.00 23.19
CA ALA A 253 -16.93 -28.02 24.19
C ALA A 253 -17.57 -26.64 23.93
N LEU A 254 -17.51 -26.16 22.68
CA LEU A 254 -18.07 -24.88 22.28
C LEU A 254 -19.61 -24.86 22.27
N GLY A 255 -20.25 -26.01 22.05
CA GLY A 255 -21.71 -26.14 22.14
C GLY A 255 -22.24 -25.75 23.52
N ASN A 256 -21.52 -26.17 24.56
CA ASN A 256 -21.86 -25.94 25.98
C ASN A 256 -21.28 -24.64 26.55
N ALA A 257 -20.39 -23.97 25.82
CA ALA A 257 -19.73 -22.76 26.29
C ALA A 257 -20.66 -21.54 26.25
N GLU A 258 -20.42 -20.59 27.16
CA GLU A 258 -20.94 -19.23 27.07
C GLU A 258 -20.26 -18.51 25.88
N TRP A 259 -21.06 -17.90 25.00
CA TRP A 259 -20.55 -17.30 23.77
C TRP A 259 -20.00 -15.88 23.98
N THR A 260 -19.01 -15.79 24.86
CA THR A 260 -18.25 -14.59 25.19
C THR A 260 -16.76 -14.84 24.96
N HIS A 261 -15.94 -13.78 24.84
CA HIS A 261 -14.50 -13.95 24.63
C HIS A 261 -13.82 -14.81 25.70
N GLU A 262 -14.21 -14.65 26.97
CA GLU A 262 -13.68 -15.40 28.11
C GLU A 262 -14.25 -16.82 28.17
N GLY A 263 -15.56 -16.98 27.96
CA GLY A 263 -16.20 -18.30 27.97
C GLY A 263 -15.62 -19.24 26.90
N LEU A 264 -15.39 -18.72 25.69
CA LEU A 264 -14.79 -19.48 24.59
C LEU A 264 -13.32 -19.83 24.85
N GLU A 265 -12.53 -18.89 25.38
CA GLU A 265 -11.13 -19.12 25.73
C GLU A 265 -11.00 -20.20 26.81
N THR A 266 -11.77 -20.08 27.89
CA THR A 266 -11.79 -21.04 29.00
C THR A 266 -12.24 -22.42 28.54
N ALA A 267 -13.32 -22.53 27.75
CA ALA A 267 -13.82 -23.81 27.26
C ALA A 267 -12.76 -24.56 26.42
N LEU A 268 -12.07 -23.85 25.53
CA LEU A 268 -11.06 -24.47 24.66
C LEU A 268 -9.75 -24.78 25.41
N ARG A 269 -9.39 -24.01 26.44
CA ARG A 269 -8.24 -24.34 27.31
C ARG A 269 -8.50 -25.55 28.19
N ASN A 270 -9.67 -25.62 28.81
CA ASN A 270 -10.09 -26.80 29.57
C ASN A 270 -10.09 -28.04 28.69
N LEU A 271 -10.59 -27.94 27.45
CA LEU A 271 -10.53 -29.05 26.49
C LEU A 271 -9.08 -29.51 26.21
N ALA A 272 -8.13 -28.58 26.11
CA ALA A 272 -6.72 -28.91 25.91
C ALA A 272 -6.14 -29.63 27.13
N GLU A 273 -6.48 -29.18 28.34
CA GLU A 273 -6.08 -29.80 29.61
C GLU A 273 -6.67 -31.20 29.79
N GLU A 274 -7.97 -31.38 29.56
CA GLU A 274 -8.67 -32.67 29.61
C GLU A 274 -8.06 -33.71 28.67
N ARG A 275 -7.58 -33.24 27.51
CA ARG A 275 -6.92 -34.08 26.50
C ARG A 275 -5.43 -34.24 26.71
N ASN A 276 -4.86 -33.56 27.71
CA ASN A 276 -3.43 -33.52 28.01
C ASN A 276 -2.58 -33.11 26.78
N VAL A 277 -3.03 -32.09 26.04
CA VAL A 277 -2.33 -31.54 24.87
C VAL A 277 -2.10 -30.03 25.01
N PRO A 278 -1.07 -29.46 24.35
CA PRO A 278 -0.91 -28.02 24.31
C PRO A 278 -2.12 -27.33 23.65
N ALA A 279 -2.53 -26.15 24.15
CA ALA A 279 -3.67 -25.39 23.59
C ALA A 279 -3.59 -25.16 22.08
N GLY A 280 -2.37 -25.00 21.53
CA GLY A 280 -2.14 -24.90 20.09
C GLY A 280 -2.67 -26.09 19.28
N LYS A 281 -2.70 -27.30 19.86
CA LYS A 281 -3.28 -28.50 19.21
C LYS A 281 -4.81 -28.49 19.16
N VAL A 282 -5.47 -27.63 19.92
CA VAL A 282 -6.93 -27.38 19.85
C VAL A 282 -7.21 -26.16 18.97
N PHE A 283 -6.46 -25.07 19.17
CA PHE A 283 -6.68 -23.80 18.48
C PHE A 283 -6.34 -23.86 16.99
N GLN A 284 -5.25 -24.55 16.61
CA GLN A 284 -4.79 -24.61 15.22
C GLN A 284 -5.79 -25.31 14.29
N PRO A 285 -6.40 -26.46 14.67
CA PRO A 285 -7.47 -27.07 13.89
C PRO A 285 -8.66 -26.12 13.68
N ILE A 286 -9.16 -25.47 14.74
CA ILE A 286 -10.28 -24.52 14.65
C ILE A 286 -9.97 -23.38 13.68
N ARG A 287 -8.76 -22.80 13.80
CA ARG A 287 -8.31 -21.74 12.89
C ARG A 287 -8.34 -22.19 11.43
N ILE A 288 -7.78 -23.36 11.14
CA ILE A 288 -7.73 -23.89 9.79
C ILE A 288 -9.13 -24.16 9.25
N ALA A 289 -10.00 -24.79 10.04
CA ALA A 289 -11.38 -25.09 9.64
C ALA A 289 -12.20 -23.82 9.34
N LEU A 290 -11.99 -22.74 10.11
CA LEU A 290 -12.78 -21.51 9.96
C LEU A 290 -12.21 -20.53 8.92
N THR A 291 -10.91 -20.60 8.62
CA THR A 291 -10.23 -19.60 7.77
C THR A 291 -9.53 -20.17 6.54
N GLY A 292 -9.25 -21.47 6.53
CA GLY A 292 -8.44 -22.12 5.51
C GLY A 292 -6.93 -21.91 5.68
N GLY A 293 -6.49 -21.07 6.61
CA GLY A 293 -5.08 -20.75 6.82
C GLY A 293 -4.56 -21.08 8.22
N THR A 294 -3.25 -20.93 8.41
CA THR A 294 -2.62 -21.18 9.71
C THR A 294 -2.49 -19.95 10.60
N VAL A 295 -2.87 -18.77 10.11
CA VAL A 295 -2.77 -17.48 10.81
C VAL A 295 -4.13 -16.76 10.79
N SER A 296 -4.56 -16.29 11.95
CA SER A 296 -5.81 -15.54 12.14
C SER A 296 -5.71 -14.65 13.38
N GLU A 297 -6.80 -13.95 13.68
CA GLU A 297 -7.09 -13.37 14.99
C GLU A 297 -7.08 -14.47 16.07
N PRO A 298 -6.96 -14.12 17.36
CA PRO A 298 -7.19 -15.05 18.46
C PRO A 298 -8.45 -15.89 18.21
N VAL A 299 -8.40 -17.19 18.51
CA VAL A 299 -9.47 -18.13 18.09
C VAL A 299 -10.81 -17.78 18.72
N ASN A 300 -10.83 -17.30 19.96
CA ASN A 300 -12.04 -16.78 20.59
C ASN A 300 -12.63 -15.57 19.84
N GLU A 301 -11.80 -14.62 19.37
CA GLU A 301 -12.24 -13.51 18.53
C GLU A 301 -12.77 -14.00 17.17
N LEU A 302 -12.06 -14.93 16.52
CA LEU A 302 -12.51 -15.56 15.27
C LEU A 302 -13.90 -16.20 15.43
N LEU A 303 -14.11 -16.94 16.51
CA LEU A 303 -15.41 -17.57 16.83
C LEU A 303 -16.50 -16.52 17.08
N MET A 304 -16.18 -15.40 17.72
CA MET A 304 -17.11 -14.29 17.91
C MET A 304 -17.51 -13.63 16.57
N VAL A 305 -16.55 -13.45 15.66
CA VAL A 305 -16.80 -12.85 14.34
C VAL A 305 -17.62 -13.77 13.44
N VAL A 306 -17.26 -15.07 13.39
CA VAL A 306 -17.99 -16.08 12.60
C VAL A 306 -19.39 -16.33 13.19
N GLY A 307 -19.52 -16.28 14.52
CA GLY A 307 -20.76 -16.52 15.25
C GLY A 307 -21.03 -18.00 15.53
N LYS A 308 -21.79 -18.27 16.61
CA LYS A 308 -22.00 -19.62 17.18
C LYS A 308 -22.42 -20.66 16.17
N GLU A 309 -23.56 -20.44 15.51
CA GLU A 309 -24.13 -21.46 14.64
C GLU A 309 -23.23 -21.74 13.43
N ALA A 310 -22.69 -20.70 12.79
CA ALA A 310 -21.82 -20.85 11.63
C ALA A 310 -20.49 -21.52 12.01
N ALA A 311 -19.90 -21.16 13.16
CA ALA A 311 -18.68 -21.77 13.63
C ALA A 311 -18.88 -23.27 13.90
N LEU A 312 -19.91 -23.64 14.66
CA LEU A 312 -20.17 -25.05 14.98
C LEU A 312 -20.43 -25.89 13.73
N ARG A 313 -21.25 -25.39 12.79
CA ARG A 313 -21.50 -26.09 11.51
C ARG A 313 -20.22 -26.31 10.70
N ARG A 314 -19.37 -25.29 10.57
CA ARG A 314 -18.10 -25.39 9.84
C ARG A 314 -17.14 -26.39 10.49
N LEU A 315 -17.04 -26.35 11.81
CA LEU A 315 -16.18 -27.26 12.57
C LEU A 315 -16.67 -28.71 12.48
N GLU A 316 -17.98 -28.92 12.56
CA GLU A 316 -18.61 -30.23 12.38
C GLU A 316 -18.36 -30.78 10.98
N GLY A 317 -18.62 -29.98 9.93
CA GLY A 317 -18.34 -30.37 8.54
C GLY A 317 -16.88 -30.76 8.32
N ALA A 318 -15.93 -29.95 8.81
CA ALA A 318 -14.49 -30.21 8.69
C ALA A 318 -14.00 -31.40 9.56
N SER A 319 -14.77 -31.82 10.56
CA SER A 319 -14.46 -33.01 11.36
C SER A 319 -14.82 -34.32 10.67
N LEU A 320 -15.68 -34.27 9.64
CA LEU A 320 -16.23 -35.43 8.94
C LEU A 320 -15.56 -35.73 7.58
N THR A 321 -14.81 -34.77 7.03
CA THR A 321 -14.12 -34.85 5.74
C THR A 321 -12.63 -35.03 5.92
#